data_AF-A0A916JLC5-F1
#
_entry.id   AF-A0A916JLC5-F1
#
_cell.length_a   1.000
_cell.length_b   1.000
_cell.length_c   1.000
_cell.angle_alpha   90.00
_cell.angle_beta   90.00
_cell.angle_gamma   90.00
#
_symmetry.space_group_name_H-M   'P 1'
#
loop_
_entity.id
_entity.type
_entity.pdbx_description
1 polymer ?
#
loop_
_entity_poly.entity_id
_entity_poly.type
_entity_poly.pdbx_seq_one_letter_code
_entity_poly.pdbx_strand_id
1 'polypeptide(L)'
;MKAKLVITFIVLLMLCIGDFFAQSDTLQEDNCTYHYYSNGAVSVKITPWQEQKRTITLYNLEGGVTFSAEDVHMSYSVSHMLKFHQNGAVSEMVESTNPGASRYSYKATMTFNTINEPLKMTKSKTPSSLEDLVEDNAPWFWDKKSGVWKKQETIECQPVKPNEHYPNKK
;
A
#
# COMPACT_ATOMS: atom_id res chain seq x y z
N MET A 1 52.30 -64.86 26.90
CA MET A 1 53.11 -63.85 26.21
C MET A 1 52.73 -63.80 24.74
N LYS A 2 51.88 -62.85 24.35
CA LYS A 2 51.62 -62.45 22.95
C LYS A 2 51.35 -60.95 23.00
N ALA A 3 52.33 -60.16 22.53
CA ALA A 3 52.25 -58.71 22.45
C ALA A 3 51.25 -58.33 21.35
N LYS A 4 50.27 -57.49 21.67
CA LYS A 4 49.44 -56.80 20.67
C LYS A 4 49.94 -55.37 20.53
N LEU A 5 50.50 -55.17 19.34
CA LEU A 5 50.82 -53.95 18.62
C LEU A 5 49.81 -52.82 18.88
N VAL A 6 50.27 -51.72 19.48
CA VAL A 6 49.54 -50.45 19.55
C VAL A 6 49.94 -49.65 18.32
N ILE A 7 49.01 -49.52 17.37
CA ILE A 7 49.20 -48.69 16.17
C ILE A 7 48.75 -47.27 16.52
N THR A 8 49.72 -46.38 16.63
CA THR A 8 49.57 -44.93 16.73
C THR A 8 49.06 -44.40 15.39
N PHE A 9 47.81 -43.92 15.34
CA PHE A 9 47.32 -43.07 14.25
C PHE A 9 47.34 -41.60 14.72
N ILE A 10 48.39 -40.88 14.31
CA ILE A 10 48.45 -39.41 14.39
C ILE A 10 47.60 -38.89 13.23
N VAL A 11 46.36 -38.49 13.49
CA VAL A 11 45.55 -37.71 12.54
C VAL A 11 45.93 -36.25 12.74
N LEU A 12 46.59 -35.72 11.72
CA LEU A 12 46.99 -34.34 11.52
C LEU A 12 45.73 -33.45 11.42
N LEU A 13 45.27 -32.89 12.54
CA LEU A 13 44.22 -31.86 12.54
C LEU A 13 44.89 -30.51 12.25
N MET A 14 45.06 -30.21 10.96
CA MET A 14 45.58 -28.93 10.49
C MET A 14 44.52 -27.84 10.70
N LEU A 15 44.94 -26.80 11.40
CA LEU A 15 44.20 -25.58 11.71
C LEU A 15 43.77 -24.87 10.42
N CYS A 16 42.46 -24.75 10.18
CA CYS A 16 41.90 -23.70 9.33
C CYS A 16 41.39 -22.59 10.26
N ILE A 17 42.26 -21.64 10.57
CA ILE A 17 41.93 -20.35 11.19
C ILE A 17 41.99 -19.29 10.07
N GLY A 18 40.95 -18.45 9.98
CA GLY A 18 40.85 -17.29 9.07
C GLY A 18 40.20 -17.69 7.73
N ASP A 19 39.10 -17.11 7.26
CA ASP A 19 38.60 -15.75 7.47
C ASP A 19 37.09 -15.76 7.64
N PHE A 20 36.63 -15.53 8.86
CA PHE A 20 35.26 -15.09 9.09
C PHE A 20 35.27 -13.57 8.86
N PHE A 21 35.01 -13.15 7.62
CA PHE A 21 34.68 -11.76 7.34
C PHE A 21 33.41 -11.44 8.12
N ALA A 22 33.58 -10.82 9.29
CA ALA A 22 32.52 -10.09 9.95
C ALA A 22 32.17 -8.92 9.01
N GLN A 23 31.16 -9.13 8.18
CA GLN A 23 30.47 -8.06 7.50
C GLN A 23 29.85 -7.20 8.59
N SER A 24 30.56 -6.14 8.97
CA SER A 24 29.98 -5.09 9.79
C SER A 24 28.86 -4.50 8.94
N ASP A 25 27.62 -4.92 9.21
CA ASP A 25 26.42 -4.19 8.83
C ASP A 25 26.59 -2.78 9.40
N THR A 26 27.12 -1.88 8.60
CA THR A 26 26.97 -0.45 8.80
C THR A 26 25.47 -0.25 8.92
N LEU A 27 25.00 0.11 10.12
CA LEU A 27 23.66 0.62 10.36
C LEU A 27 23.45 1.78 9.41
N GLN A 28 22.92 1.48 8.24
CA GLN A 28 22.50 2.47 7.28
C GLN A 28 21.31 3.14 7.97
N GLU A 29 21.50 4.38 8.41
CA GLU A 29 20.41 5.20 8.93
C GLU A 29 19.28 5.15 7.89
N ASP A 30 18.19 4.48 8.24
CA ASP A 30 17.04 4.38 7.37
C ASP A 30 16.42 5.78 7.30
N ASN A 31 16.82 6.57 6.30
CA ASN A 31 16.38 7.95 6.03
C ASN A 31 14.89 8.05 5.63
N CYS A 32 14.07 7.11 6.11
CA CYS A 32 12.64 7.11 5.94
C CYS A 32 11.97 8.15 6.83
N THR A 33 10.88 8.72 6.32
CA THR A 33 9.96 9.50 7.14
C THR A 33 8.89 8.57 7.69
N TYR A 34 8.64 8.65 9.00
CA TYR A 34 7.65 7.84 9.69
C TYR A 34 6.55 8.73 10.26
N HIS A 35 5.30 8.27 10.13
CA HIS A 35 4.16 8.81 10.88
C HIS A 35 3.60 7.72 11.77
N TYR A 36 3.13 8.11 12.95
CA TYR A 36 2.72 7.18 13.99
C TYR A 36 1.26 7.38 14.36
N TYR A 37 0.63 6.29 14.75
CA TYR A 37 -0.62 6.31 15.48
C TYR A 37 -0.43 6.91 16.88
N SER A 38 -1.53 7.34 17.50
CA SER A 38 -1.52 7.85 18.88
C SER A 38 -1.04 6.83 19.92
N ASN A 39 -1.10 5.53 19.61
CA ASN A 39 -0.56 4.46 20.46
C ASN A 39 0.94 4.17 20.22
N GLY A 40 1.60 4.92 19.34
CA GLY A 40 3.02 4.75 19.00
C GLY A 40 3.31 3.72 17.90
N ALA A 41 2.31 2.98 17.41
CA ALA A 41 2.50 2.09 16.25
C ALA A 41 2.79 2.90 14.98
N VAL A 42 3.56 2.33 14.05
CA VAL A 42 3.82 2.97 12.74
C VAL A 42 2.52 2.99 11.94
N SER A 43 2.15 4.17 11.46
CA SER A 43 1.00 4.39 10.58
C SER A 43 1.45 4.49 9.12
N VAL A 44 2.51 5.25 8.86
CA VAL A 44 3.06 5.45 7.51
C VAL A 44 4.57 5.33 7.53
N LYS A 45 5.13 4.68 6.51
CA LYS A 45 6.54 4.74 6.15
C LYS A 45 6.67 5.36 4.77
N ILE A 46 7.51 6.37 4.62
CA ILE A 46 7.86 6.99 3.34
C ILE A 46 9.35 6.83 3.13
N THR A 47 9.74 6.15 2.06
CA THR A 47 11.16 5.96 1.74
C THR A 47 11.81 7.27 1.29
N PRO A 48 13.13 7.45 1.49
CA PRO A 48 13.84 8.53 0.82
C PRO A 48 13.70 8.38 -0.71
N TRP A 49 13.90 9.49 -1.42
CA TRP A 49 14.00 9.45 -2.88
C TRP A 49 15.25 8.68 -3.30
N GLN A 50 15.06 7.65 -4.13
CA GLN A 50 16.12 6.88 -4.77
C GLN A 50 15.76 6.75 -6.25
N GLU A 51 16.69 7.12 -7.13
CA GLU A 51 16.49 7.07 -8.58
C GLU A 51 15.17 7.72 -9.05
N GLN A 52 14.83 8.87 -8.44
CA GLN A 52 13.58 9.61 -8.70
C GLN A 52 12.29 8.84 -8.36
N LYS A 53 12.36 7.86 -7.47
CA LYS A 53 11.22 7.14 -6.93
C LYS A 53 11.24 7.12 -5.41
N ARG A 54 10.07 6.98 -4.80
CA ARG A 54 9.93 6.60 -3.39
C ARG A 54 8.61 5.87 -3.17
N THR A 55 8.55 5.09 -2.11
CA THR A 55 7.38 4.31 -1.73
C THR A 55 6.74 4.91 -0.48
N ILE A 56 5.42 4.96 -0.46
CA ILE A 56 4.60 5.26 0.71
C ILE A 56 3.87 3.97 1.08
N THR A 57 4.09 3.49 2.29
CA THR A 57 3.45 2.28 2.82
C THR A 57 2.59 2.63 4.02
N LEU A 58 1.32 2.22 3.99
CA LEU A 58 0.39 2.36 5.10
C LEU A 58 0.28 1.05 5.87
N TYR A 59 0.22 1.16 7.19
CA TYR A 59 0.14 0.03 8.12
C TYR A 59 -1.10 0.14 9.01
N ASN A 60 -1.71 -0.99 9.36
CA ASN A 60 -2.72 -1.07 10.41
C ASN A 60 -2.08 -1.00 11.81
N LEU A 61 -2.91 -1.05 12.85
CA LEU A 61 -2.46 -1.01 14.25
C LEU A 61 -1.60 -2.21 14.67
N GLU A 62 -1.65 -3.30 13.92
CA GLU A 62 -0.89 -4.53 14.17
C GLU A 62 0.44 -4.55 13.39
N GLY A 63 0.72 -3.53 12.59
CA GLY A 63 1.91 -3.45 11.73
C GLY A 63 1.77 -4.19 10.39
N GLY A 64 0.58 -4.68 10.05
CA GLY A 64 0.28 -5.26 8.74
C GLY A 64 0.10 -4.16 7.68
N VAL A 65 0.68 -4.37 6.49
CA VAL A 65 0.55 -3.44 5.36
C VAL A 65 -0.90 -3.46 4.84
N THR A 66 -1.54 -2.30 4.77
CA THR A 66 -2.90 -2.15 4.26
C THR A 66 -2.96 -1.60 2.85
N PHE A 67 -1.97 -0.78 2.48
CA PHE A 67 -1.90 -0.11 1.19
C PHE A 67 -0.47 0.35 0.90
N SER A 68 -0.08 0.39 -0.37
CA SER A 68 1.17 1.02 -0.80
C SER A 68 0.97 1.82 -2.09
N ALA A 69 1.78 2.86 -2.23
CA ALA A 69 1.82 3.73 -3.39
C ALA A 69 3.27 4.11 -3.72
N GLU A 70 3.53 4.47 -4.98
CA GLU A 70 4.83 4.92 -5.45
C GLU A 70 4.71 6.36 -5.95
N ASP A 71 5.59 7.24 -5.47
CA ASP A 71 5.83 8.54 -6.08
C ASP A 71 6.96 8.42 -7.11
N VAL A 72 6.81 9.12 -8.23
CA VAL A 72 7.79 9.14 -9.33
C VAL A 72 8.02 10.57 -9.78
N HIS A 73 9.28 10.95 -10.01
CA HIS A 73 9.67 12.27 -10.49
C HIS A 73 10.57 12.19 -11.73
N MET A 74 9.99 11.79 -12.87
CA MET A 74 10.70 11.61 -14.14
C MET A 74 10.04 12.46 -15.24
N SER A 75 10.15 12.02 -16.50
CA SER A 75 9.42 12.61 -17.62
C SER A 75 7.90 12.57 -17.43
N TYR A 76 7.40 11.63 -16.65
CA TYR A 76 6.09 11.68 -16.02
C TYR A 76 6.28 11.81 -14.50
N SER A 77 5.27 12.34 -13.81
CA SER A 77 5.27 12.42 -12.35
C SER A 77 4.01 11.83 -11.75
N VAL A 78 4.20 11.17 -10.61
CA VAL A 78 3.16 10.70 -9.71
C VAL A 78 3.54 11.21 -8.33
N SER A 79 2.60 11.86 -7.65
CA SER A 79 2.83 12.42 -6.32
C SER A 79 1.60 12.21 -5.44
N HIS A 80 1.84 11.85 -4.18
CA HIS A 80 0.79 11.65 -3.20
C HIS A 80 0.90 12.69 -2.07
N MET A 81 -0.25 13.28 -1.72
CA MET A 81 -0.40 14.11 -0.54
C MET A 81 -1.27 13.40 0.49
N LEU A 82 -0.85 13.41 1.75
CA LEU A 82 -1.54 12.73 2.85
C LEU A 82 -2.25 13.74 3.76
N LYS A 83 -3.46 13.39 4.20
CA LYS A 83 -4.14 14.02 5.35
C LYS A 83 -4.36 12.98 6.43
N PHE A 84 -4.31 13.38 7.69
CA PHE A 84 -4.38 12.46 8.82
C PHE A 84 -5.64 12.67 9.67
N HIS A 85 -6.17 11.57 10.19
CA HIS A 85 -7.10 11.54 11.31
C HIS A 85 -6.40 12.00 12.60
N GLN A 86 -7.17 12.32 13.63
CA GLN A 86 -6.63 12.71 14.94
C GLN A 86 -5.80 11.60 15.61
N ASN A 87 -6.07 10.33 15.30
CA ASN A 87 -5.34 9.19 15.85
C ASN A 87 -4.05 8.85 15.10
N GLY A 88 -3.64 9.63 14.09
CA GLY A 88 -2.44 9.40 13.30
C GLY A 88 -2.60 8.47 12.10
N ALA A 89 -3.80 7.89 11.89
CA ALA A 89 -4.12 7.20 10.64
C ALA A 89 -4.23 8.19 9.48
N VAL A 90 -3.94 7.78 8.26
CA VAL A 90 -4.28 8.50 7.04
C VAL A 90 -5.81 8.53 6.90
N SER A 91 -6.35 9.71 6.59
CA SER A 91 -7.77 9.93 6.30
C SER A 91 -8.01 10.04 4.80
N GLU A 92 -7.07 10.66 4.09
CA GLU A 92 -7.13 10.91 2.66
C GLU A 92 -5.73 10.84 2.07
N MET A 93 -5.61 10.20 0.91
CA MET A 93 -4.43 10.25 0.04
C MET A 93 -4.87 10.81 -1.31
N VAL A 94 -4.29 11.93 -1.70
CA VAL A 94 -4.54 12.57 -2.98
C VAL A 94 -3.37 12.28 -3.91
N GLU A 95 -3.58 11.42 -4.89
CA GLU A 95 -2.65 11.18 -5.99
C GLU A 95 -2.85 12.25 -7.07
N SER A 96 -1.75 12.83 -7.53
CA SER A 96 -1.69 13.70 -8.70
C SER A 96 -0.69 13.12 -9.70
N THR A 97 -1.17 12.85 -10.92
CA THR A 97 -0.43 12.19 -11.97
C THR A 97 -0.35 13.09 -13.20
N ASN A 98 0.87 13.44 -13.60
CA ASN A 98 1.17 14.16 -14.83
C ASN A 98 1.96 13.23 -15.78
N PRO A 99 1.38 12.81 -16.91
CA PRO A 99 2.05 11.95 -17.88
C PRO A 99 3.20 12.62 -18.67
N GLY A 100 3.57 13.86 -18.35
CA GLY A 100 4.65 14.59 -19.00
C GLY A 100 4.17 15.44 -20.16
N ALA A 101 4.40 14.98 -21.39
CA ALA A 101 4.01 15.69 -22.62
C ALA A 101 2.50 15.63 -22.94
N SER A 102 1.67 15.17 -21.99
CA SER A 102 0.23 15.08 -22.17
C SER A 102 -0.44 16.44 -21.95
N ARG A 103 -1.53 16.69 -22.68
CA ARG A 103 -2.44 17.81 -22.39
C ARG A 103 -3.32 17.55 -21.16
N TYR A 104 -3.34 16.32 -20.66
CA TYR A 104 -4.18 15.88 -19.55
C TYR A 104 -3.36 15.59 -18.31
N SER A 105 -3.88 15.98 -17.15
CA SER A 105 -3.46 15.55 -15.82
C SER A 105 -4.56 14.73 -15.16
N TYR A 106 -4.19 13.82 -14.28
CA TYR A 106 -5.10 12.98 -13.54
C TYR A 106 -4.95 13.19 -12.04
N LYS A 107 -6.05 13.06 -11.31
CA LYS A 107 -6.07 13.13 -9.86
C LYS A 107 -6.97 12.04 -9.32
N ALA A 108 -6.48 11.28 -8.34
CA ALA A 108 -7.27 10.33 -7.58
C ALA A 108 -7.32 10.74 -6.10
N THR A 109 -8.49 10.68 -5.49
CA THR A 109 -8.67 10.96 -4.06
C THR A 109 -9.14 9.68 -3.39
N MET A 110 -8.27 9.08 -2.58
CA MET A 110 -8.52 7.85 -1.83
C MET A 110 -8.79 8.21 -0.37
N THR A 111 -9.82 7.62 0.26
CA THR A 111 -10.09 7.81 1.68
C THR A 111 -9.91 6.52 2.46
N PHE A 112 -9.48 6.63 3.70
CA PHE A 112 -9.11 5.51 4.57
C PHE A 112 -9.81 5.63 5.93
N ASN A 113 -10.03 4.49 6.58
CA ASN A 113 -10.57 4.48 7.95
C ASN A 113 -9.49 4.81 9.00
N THR A 114 -9.86 4.74 10.27
CA THR A 114 -8.98 5.04 11.42
C THR A 114 -7.87 4.01 11.64
N ILE A 115 -7.77 2.96 10.81
CA ILE A 115 -6.71 1.94 10.87
C ILE A 115 -6.01 1.77 9.51
N ASN A 116 -6.01 2.82 8.68
CA ASN A 116 -5.39 2.85 7.35
C ASN A 116 -5.93 1.85 6.32
N GLU A 117 -7.13 1.31 6.49
CA GLU A 117 -7.74 0.49 5.44
C GLU A 117 -8.40 1.40 4.38
N PRO A 118 -8.14 1.16 3.09
CA PRO A 118 -8.79 1.92 2.03
C PRO A 118 -10.30 1.66 2.00
N LEU A 119 -11.08 2.70 1.72
CA LEU A 119 -12.54 2.64 1.69
C LEU A 119 -13.08 2.92 0.29
N LYS A 120 -12.82 4.11 -0.21
CA LYS A 120 -13.32 4.62 -1.49
C LYS A 120 -12.26 5.45 -2.19
N MET A 121 -12.38 5.53 -3.51
CA MET A 121 -11.55 6.36 -4.37
C MET A 121 -12.42 7.05 -5.41
N THR A 122 -12.16 8.32 -5.67
CA THR A 122 -12.70 9.05 -6.83
C THR A 122 -11.56 9.45 -7.75
N LYS A 123 -11.84 9.54 -9.05
CA LYS A 123 -10.86 9.96 -10.05
C LYS A 123 -11.33 11.24 -10.73
N SER A 124 -10.41 11.96 -11.34
CA SER A 124 -10.72 13.13 -12.15
C SER A 124 -9.60 13.36 -13.14
N LYS A 125 -9.95 13.83 -14.33
CA LYS A 125 -9.03 14.23 -15.40
C LYS A 125 -9.16 15.74 -15.62
N THR A 126 -8.09 16.42 -16.04
CA THR A 126 -8.12 17.85 -16.38
C THR A 126 -7.29 18.11 -17.65
N PRO A 127 -7.77 18.91 -18.63
CA PRO A 127 -9.13 19.44 -18.71
C PRO A 127 -10.17 18.31 -18.89
N SER A 128 -11.35 18.47 -18.29
CA SER A 128 -12.46 17.50 -18.33
C SER A 128 -13.51 17.94 -19.33
N SER A 129 -14.14 17.00 -20.05
CA SER A 129 -15.43 17.22 -20.70
C SER A 129 -16.59 17.09 -19.71
N LEU A 130 -17.82 17.43 -20.12
CA LEU A 130 -19.00 17.25 -19.27
C LEU A 130 -19.27 15.76 -19.01
N GLU A 131 -19.06 14.92 -20.00
CA GLU A 131 -19.19 13.46 -19.92
C GLU A 131 -18.16 12.87 -18.94
N ASP A 132 -16.91 13.36 -19.01
CA ASP A 132 -15.85 12.97 -18.08
C ASP A 132 -16.24 13.26 -16.62
N LEU A 133 -16.92 14.40 -16.35
CA LEU A 133 -17.35 14.74 -15.00
C LEU A 133 -18.40 13.77 -14.44
N VAL A 134 -19.21 13.14 -15.29
CA VAL A 134 -20.20 12.16 -14.85
C VAL A 134 -19.52 10.81 -14.57
N GLU A 135 -18.59 10.39 -15.43
CA GLU A 135 -17.94 9.09 -15.28
C GLU A 135 -16.82 9.09 -14.24
N ASP A 136 -15.96 10.12 -14.24
CA ASP A 136 -14.75 10.15 -13.39
C ASP A 136 -15.11 10.30 -11.89
N ASN A 137 -16.24 10.97 -11.59
CA ASN A 137 -16.72 11.13 -10.21
C ASN A 137 -17.41 9.89 -9.62
N ALA A 138 -17.54 8.80 -10.38
CA ALA A 138 -18.10 7.57 -9.87
C ALA A 138 -17.15 6.97 -8.80
N PRO A 139 -17.65 6.65 -7.58
CA PRO A 139 -16.82 6.08 -6.53
C PRO A 139 -16.39 4.66 -6.89
N TRP A 140 -15.10 4.40 -6.70
CA TRP A 140 -14.51 3.07 -6.68
C TRP A 140 -14.39 2.62 -5.23
N PHE A 141 -14.64 1.35 -4.96
CA PHE A 141 -14.59 0.76 -3.62
C PHE A 141 -13.45 -0.24 -3.53
N TRP A 142 -12.82 -0.30 -2.35
CA TRP A 142 -11.71 -1.22 -2.12
C TRP A 142 -12.21 -2.63 -1.83
N ASP A 143 -11.83 -3.61 -2.65
CA ASP A 143 -12.06 -5.01 -2.35
C ASP A 143 -10.87 -5.57 -1.55
N LYS A 144 -11.06 -5.72 -0.24
CA LYS A 144 -10.04 -6.24 0.68
C LYS A 144 -9.52 -7.63 0.32
N LYS A 145 -10.34 -8.48 -0.31
CA LYS A 145 -9.93 -9.86 -0.64
C LYS A 145 -8.98 -9.90 -1.83
N SER A 146 -9.22 -9.03 -2.81
CA SER A 146 -8.44 -9.00 -4.05
C SER A 146 -7.38 -7.89 -4.07
N GLY A 147 -7.43 -6.94 -3.14
CA GLY A 147 -6.49 -5.82 -3.07
C GLY A 147 -6.62 -4.86 -4.26
N VAL A 148 -7.81 -4.76 -4.85
CA VAL A 148 -8.06 -3.90 -6.01
C VAL A 148 -9.29 -3.01 -5.83
N TRP A 149 -9.26 -1.86 -6.48
CA TRP A 149 -10.39 -0.95 -6.60
C TRP A 149 -11.41 -1.48 -7.62
N LYS A 150 -12.69 -1.53 -7.24
CA LYS A 150 -13.79 -1.95 -8.12
C LYS A 150 -14.85 -0.85 -8.22
N LYS A 151 -15.36 -0.62 -9.44
CA LYS A 151 -16.58 0.18 -9.63
C LYS A 151 -17.78 -0.64 -9.11
N GLN A 152 -18.71 -0.01 -8.39
CA GLN A 152 -19.95 -0.67 -8.01
C GLN A 152 -20.90 -0.67 -9.22
N GLU A 153 -21.33 -1.85 -9.66
CA GLU A 153 -22.38 -1.97 -10.67
C GLU A 153 -23.73 -1.60 -10.04
N THR A 154 -24.49 -0.72 -10.70
CA THR A 154 -25.86 -0.40 -10.27
C THR A 154 -26.74 -1.61 -10.55
N ILE A 155 -27.24 -2.25 -9.50
CA ILE A 155 -28.27 -3.29 -9.66
C ILE A 155 -29.54 -2.57 -10.12
N GLU A 156 -29.96 -2.77 -11.38
CA GLU A 156 -31.28 -2.33 -11.82
C GLU A 156 -32.34 -3.03 -10.96
N CYS A 157 -33.06 -2.24 -10.14
CA CYS A 157 -34.19 -2.78 -9.40
C CYS A 157 -35.25 -3.25 -10.40
N GLN A 158 -35.58 -4.55 -10.38
CA GLN A 158 -36.72 -5.04 -11.15
C GLN A 158 -37.99 -4.33 -10.66
N PRO A 159 -38.91 -3.95 -11.57
CA PRO A 159 -40.14 -3.29 -11.20
C PRO A 159 -40.94 -4.18 -10.25
N VAL A 160 -41.30 -3.64 -9.09
CA VAL A 160 -42.20 -4.31 -8.15
C VAL A 160 -43.56 -4.47 -8.85
N LYS A 161 -44.00 -5.71 -9.06
CA LYS A 161 -45.35 -5.97 -9.57
C LYS A 161 -46.35 -5.32 -8.60
N PRO A 162 -47.28 -4.46 -9.07
CA PRO A 162 -48.30 -3.88 -8.21
C PRO A 162 -49.07 -5.00 -7.52
N ASN A 163 -49.11 -4.99 -6.19
CA ASN A 163 -49.94 -5.95 -5.44
C ASN A 163 -51.40 -5.78 -5.87
N GLU A 164 -51.99 -6.85 -6.40
CA GLU A 164 -53.41 -6.89 -6.71
C GLU A 164 -54.21 -6.54 -5.46
N HIS A 165 -55.09 -5.58 -5.65
CA HIS A 165 -56.08 -5.01 -4.75
C HIS A 165 -56.63 -6.03 -3.73
N TYR A 166 -56.31 -5.86 -2.43
CA TYR A 166 -57.03 -6.57 -1.37
C TYR A 166 -58.43 -5.94 -1.24
N PRO A 167 -59.53 -6.67 -1.53
CA PRO A 167 -60.87 -6.14 -1.29
C PRO A 167 -61.09 -6.01 0.23
N ASN A 168 -61.39 -4.78 0.67
CA ASN A 168 -61.83 -4.49 2.03
C ASN A 168 -63.07 -5.34 2.34
N LYS A 169 -62.93 -6.33 3.24
CA LYS A 169 -64.09 -7.00 3.84
C LYS A 169 -64.77 -6.01 4.78
N LYS A 170 -65.98 -5.59 4.41
CA LYS A 170 -66.95 -4.98 5.33
C LYS A 170 -67.71 -6.06 6.09
#